data_AF-A0A3D2L9T1-F1
#
_entry.id   AF-A0A3D2L9T1-F1
#
_cell.length_a   1.000
_cell.length_b   1.000
_cell.length_c   1.000
_cell.angle_alpha   90.00
_cell.angle_beta   90.00
_cell.angle_gamma   90.00
#
_symmetry.space_group_name_H-M   'P 1'
#
loop_
_entity.id
_entity.type
_entity.pdbx_description
1 polymer ?
#
loop_
_entity_poly.entity_id
_entity_poly.type
_entity_poly.pdbx_seq_one_letter_code
_entity_poly.pdbx_strand_id
1 'polypeptide(L)'
;MGTAAISSDEIPSSPSQGLMRSAGKAAIWVAFSKWLGLLSGLVSLVVVARLLTPEDFGVYGFLLIVLVIPEVFSSDSLNEVLIQRTDLKTEHSNSVFLSSLCFAALFFGLIQLSAPYIAVLFDVPPLVDYLRVMSLVLFMGALSAVPAALLQRHMQFREITIVDVVGYIVGAIVGVSCAILFQNAWALVAME
;
A
#
# COMPACT_ATOMS: atom_id res chain seq x y z
N MET A 1 -50.10 17.30 22.17
CA MET A 1 -48.70 17.36 22.63
C MET A 1 -48.40 16.07 23.39
N GLY A 2 -48.01 15.02 22.68
CA GLY A 2 -47.58 13.75 23.26
C GLY A 2 -46.06 13.66 23.11
N THR A 3 -45.35 13.83 24.21
CA THR A 3 -43.90 13.59 24.30
C THR A 3 -43.66 12.10 24.20
N ALA A 4 -43.25 11.64 23.02
CA ALA A 4 -42.66 10.32 22.85
C ALA A 4 -41.33 10.31 23.59
N ALA A 5 -41.32 9.67 24.76
CA ALA A 5 -40.12 9.36 25.50
C ALA A 5 -39.22 8.48 24.60
N ILE A 6 -38.07 9.02 24.21
CA ILE A 6 -36.98 8.26 23.61
C ILE A 6 -36.51 7.30 24.70
N SER A 7 -36.81 6.01 24.55
CA SER A 7 -36.39 4.95 25.46
C SER A 7 -34.87 4.91 25.54
N SER A 8 -34.34 5.20 26.72
CA SER A 8 -32.92 5.26 27.07
C SER A 8 -32.21 3.89 27.13
N ASP A 9 -32.70 2.87 26.41
CA ASP A 9 -32.38 1.46 26.67
C ASP A 9 -31.52 0.74 25.62
N GLU A 10 -30.91 1.46 24.67
CA GLU A 10 -29.99 0.85 23.68
C GLU A 10 -28.59 1.50 23.67
N ILE A 11 -28.03 1.78 24.84
CA ILE A 11 -26.57 1.93 24.93
C ILE A 11 -25.99 0.51 24.98
N PRO A 12 -25.26 0.03 23.96
CA PRO A 12 -24.72 -1.33 23.97
C PRO A 12 -23.83 -1.50 25.20
N SER A 13 -24.22 -2.43 26.08
CA SER A 13 -23.41 -2.86 27.22
C SER A 13 -22.04 -3.31 26.71
N SER A 14 -20.97 -2.75 27.29
CA SER A 14 -19.54 -3.08 27.17
C SER A 14 -19.11 -4.10 26.08
N PRO A 15 -18.08 -3.80 25.26
CA PRO A 15 -17.61 -4.73 24.21
C PRO A 15 -17.47 -6.16 24.74
N SER A 16 -18.10 -7.12 24.05
CA SER A 16 -18.05 -8.52 24.48
C SER A 16 -16.58 -8.97 24.63
N GLN A 17 -16.25 -9.72 25.68
CA GLN A 17 -14.87 -10.15 25.96
C GLN A 17 -14.21 -10.88 24.76
N GLY A 18 -15.02 -11.50 23.90
CA GLY A 18 -14.58 -12.10 22.64
C GLY A 18 -14.04 -11.09 21.62
N LEU A 19 -14.71 -9.94 21.46
CA LEU A 19 -14.27 -8.84 20.57
C LEU A 19 -12.97 -8.21 21.05
N MET A 20 -12.81 -8.02 22.36
CA MET A 20 -11.55 -7.48 22.92
C MET A 20 -10.38 -8.45 22.69
N ARG A 21 -10.60 -9.76 22.81
CA ARG A 21 -9.58 -10.79 22.55
C ARG A 21 -9.21 -10.88 21.07
N SER A 22 -10.17 -10.81 20.16
CA SER A 22 -9.88 -10.84 18.71
C SER A 22 -9.16 -9.56 18.25
N ALA A 23 -9.57 -8.40 18.75
CA ALA A 23 -8.89 -7.13 18.50
C ALA A 23 -7.44 -7.14 19.03
N GLY A 24 -7.20 -7.67 20.22
CA GLY A 24 -5.84 -7.80 20.78
C GLY A 24 -4.94 -8.70 19.93
N LYS A 25 -5.45 -9.86 19.46
CA LYS A 25 -4.70 -10.75 18.57
C LYS A 25 -4.43 -10.08 17.21
N ALA A 26 -5.43 -9.40 16.64
CA ALA A 26 -5.28 -8.64 15.40
C ALA A 26 -4.20 -7.57 15.52
N ALA A 27 -4.21 -6.80 16.62
CA ALA A 27 -3.21 -5.77 16.88
C ALA A 27 -1.79 -6.34 16.96
N ILE A 28 -1.60 -7.51 17.56
CA ILE A 28 -0.29 -8.19 17.61
C ILE A 28 0.20 -8.55 16.20
N TRP A 29 -0.67 -9.11 15.35
CA TRP A 29 -0.30 -9.46 13.98
C TRP A 29 0.05 -8.22 13.15
N VAL A 30 -0.78 -7.18 13.21
CA VAL A 30 -0.52 -5.91 12.52
C VAL A 30 0.78 -5.26 13.03
N ALA A 31 1.00 -5.24 14.33
CA ALA A 31 2.23 -4.70 14.91
C ALA A 31 3.44 -5.51 14.42
N PHE A 32 3.35 -6.84 14.44
CA PHE A 32 4.41 -7.71 13.95
C PHE A 32 4.74 -7.45 12.47
N SER A 33 3.72 -7.38 11.60
CA SER A 33 3.90 -7.05 10.18
C SER A 33 4.63 -5.71 10.02
N LYS A 34 4.13 -4.65 10.68
CA LYS A 34 4.71 -3.31 10.58
C LYS A 34 6.15 -3.24 11.09
N TRP A 35 6.45 -3.89 12.22
CA TRP A 35 7.80 -3.94 12.77
C TRP A 35 8.76 -4.71 11.85
N LEU A 36 8.29 -5.82 11.26
CA LEU A 36 9.12 -6.57 10.33
C LEU A 36 9.36 -5.80 9.03
N GLY A 37 8.34 -5.11 8.51
CA GLY A 37 8.48 -4.21 7.36
C GLY A 37 9.48 -3.09 7.62
N LEU A 38 9.37 -2.42 8.77
CA LEU A 38 10.33 -1.38 9.19
C LEU A 38 11.75 -1.92 9.31
N LEU A 39 11.92 -3.10 9.92
CA LEU A 39 13.24 -3.71 10.07
C LEU A 39 13.82 -4.13 8.72
N SER A 40 12.99 -4.72 7.85
CA SER A 40 13.36 -5.09 6.48
C SER A 40 13.81 -3.86 5.70
N GLY A 41 12.99 -2.80 5.69
CA GLY A 41 13.30 -1.54 5.02
C GLY A 41 14.58 -0.88 5.57
N LEU A 42 14.79 -0.90 6.88
CA LEU A 42 16.00 -0.36 7.49
C LEU A 42 17.25 -1.16 7.10
N VAL A 43 17.17 -2.50 7.13
CA VAL A 43 18.29 -3.36 6.74
C VAL A 43 18.61 -3.16 5.26
N SER A 44 17.59 -3.17 4.39
CA SER A 44 17.76 -2.90 2.97
C SER A 44 18.37 -1.51 2.75
N LEU A 45 17.88 -0.48 3.43
CA LEU A 45 18.41 0.87 3.36
C LEU A 45 19.91 0.91 3.72
N VAL A 46 20.31 0.29 4.84
CA VAL A 46 21.72 0.26 5.27
C VAL A 46 22.61 -0.48 4.26
N VAL A 47 22.13 -1.60 3.71
CA VAL A 47 22.89 -2.40 2.73
C VAL A 47 23.02 -1.64 1.41
N VAL A 48 21.90 -1.16 0.89
CA VAL A 48 21.83 -0.44 -0.40
C VAL A 48 22.56 0.90 -0.31
N ALA A 49 22.51 1.60 0.83
CA ALA A 49 23.24 2.86 1.03
C ALA A 49 24.77 2.73 1.01
N ARG A 50 25.31 1.51 1.16
CA ARG A 50 26.74 1.27 0.95
C ARG A 50 27.10 1.04 -0.52
N LEU A 51 26.12 0.71 -1.35
CA LEU A 51 26.29 0.35 -2.75
C LEU A 51 25.88 1.48 -3.71
N LEU A 52 24.91 2.30 -3.31
CA LEU A 52 24.34 3.39 -4.10
C LEU A 52 24.83 4.75 -3.62
N THR A 53 24.72 5.74 -4.51
CA THR A 53 25.10 7.12 -4.22
C THR A 53 23.94 7.89 -3.57
N PRO A 54 24.20 9.00 -2.85
CA PRO A 54 23.15 9.85 -2.31
C PRO A 54 22.19 10.39 -3.38
N GLU A 55 22.67 10.53 -4.62
CA GLU A 55 21.87 10.97 -5.77
C GLU A 55 20.79 9.94 -6.12
N ASP A 56 21.11 8.64 -6.12
CA ASP A 56 20.15 7.57 -6.38
C ASP A 56 18.98 7.57 -5.38
N PHE A 57 19.26 7.87 -4.11
CA PHE A 57 18.23 8.02 -3.08
C PHE A 57 17.37 9.27 -3.29
N GLY A 58 17.95 10.36 -3.80
CA GLY A 58 17.20 11.55 -4.19
C GLY A 58 16.22 11.26 -5.33
N VAL A 59 16.68 10.53 -6.35
CA VAL A 59 15.84 10.07 -7.47
C VAL A 59 14.69 9.20 -6.97
N TYR A 60 14.99 8.18 -6.16
CA TYR A 60 13.95 7.30 -5.62
C TYR A 60 12.97 8.01 -4.68
N GLY A 61 13.45 8.90 -3.80
CA GLY A 61 12.57 9.70 -2.95
C GLY A 61 11.60 10.56 -3.76
N PHE A 62 12.05 11.09 -4.90
CA PHE A 62 11.17 11.81 -5.81
C PHE A 62 10.13 10.89 -6.48
N LEU A 63 10.50 9.67 -6.89
CA LEU A 63 9.55 8.68 -7.41
C LEU A 63 8.42 8.43 -6.40
N LEU A 64 8.76 8.21 -5.13
CA LEU A 64 7.78 7.96 -4.06
C LEU A 64 6.79 9.14 -3.92
N ILE A 65 7.27 10.38 -3.98
CA ILE A 65 6.40 11.56 -3.91
C ILE A 65 5.42 11.60 -5.08
N VAL A 66 5.86 11.24 -6.28
CA VAL A 66 4.99 11.20 -7.46
C VAL A 66 3.95 10.10 -7.36
N LEU A 67 4.30 8.95 -6.77
CA LEU A 67 3.44 7.76 -6.72
C LEU A 67 2.45 7.77 -5.56
N VAL A 68 2.76 8.43 -4.44
CA VAL A 68 1.92 8.40 -3.23
C VAL A 68 0.49 8.87 -3.48
N ILE A 69 0.30 9.89 -4.33
CA ILE A 69 -1.03 10.42 -4.66
C ILE A 69 -1.82 9.37 -5.48
N PRO A 70 -1.34 8.89 -6.63
CA PRO A 70 -1.95 7.79 -7.37
C PRO A 70 -2.31 6.56 -6.54
N GLU A 71 -1.43 6.12 -5.63
CA GLU A 71 -1.64 4.95 -4.79
C GLU A 71 -2.84 5.15 -3.84
N VAL A 72 -2.89 6.30 -3.16
CA VAL A 72 -3.99 6.62 -2.23
C VAL A 72 -5.36 6.58 -2.92
N PHE A 73 -5.44 7.03 -4.17
CA PHE A 73 -6.69 7.00 -4.94
C PHE A 73 -6.99 5.64 -5.57
N SER A 74 -5.96 4.89 -5.98
CA SER A 74 -6.15 3.63 -6.69
C SER A 74 -6.44 2.44 -5.77
N SER A 75 -5.97 2.43 -4.51
CA SER A 75 -6.21 1.33 -3.57
C SER A 75 -6.77 1.76 -2.22
N ASP A 76 -6.17 2.76 -1.58
CA ASP A 76 -6.36 2.96 -0.13
C ASP A 76 -7.73 3.57 0.21
N SER A 77 -8.15 4.56 -0.56
CA SER A 77 -9.41 5.27 -0.32
C SER A 77 -10.64 4.38 -0.51
N LEU A 78 -10.58 3.45 -1.48
CA LEU A 78 -11.72 2.60 -1.81
C LEU A 78 -11.80 1.37 -0.91
N ASN A 79 -10.67 0.90 -0.37
CA ASN A 79 -10.64 -0.20 0.61
C ASN A 79 -11.41 0.14 1.89
N GLU A 80 -11.25 1.36 2.40
CA GLU A 80 -11.91 1.80 3.62
C GLU A 80 -13.45 1.74 3.49
N VAL A 81 -13.97 2.03 2.30
CA VAL A 81 -15.41 1.92 1.98
C VAL A 81 -15.91 0.48 2.13
N LEU A 82 -15.12 -0.52 1.71
CA LEU A 82 -15.49 -1.92 1.83
C LEU A 82 -15.43 -2.42 3.28
N ILE A 83 -14.48 -1.91 4.06
CA ILE A 83 -14.29 -2.30 5.46
C ILE A 83 -15.43 -1.77 6.34
N GLN A 84 -15.78 -0.49 6.19
CA GLN A 84 -16.76 0.17 7.08
C GLN A 84 -18.23 -0.14 6.75
N ARG A 85 -18.53 -0.62 5.53
CA ARG A 85 -19.93 -0.74 5.08
C ARG A 85 -20.64 -1.94 5.69
N THR A 86 -21.72 -1.73 6.43
CA THR A 86 -22.45 -2.81 7.14
C THR A 86 -23.03 -3.85 6.18
N ASP A 87 -23.72 -3.41 5.11
CA ASP A 87 -24.39 -4.27 4.13
C ASP A 87 -23.55 -4.46 2.87
N LEU A 88 -22.56 -5.35 2.94
CA LEU A 88 -21.67 -5.64 1.81
C LEU A 88 -22.32 -6.62 0.82
N LYS A 89 -22.44 -6.19 -0.44
CA LYS A 89 -22.86 -7.02 -1.58
C LYS A 89 -21.68 -7.26 -2.52
N THR A 90 -21.74 -8.33 -3.29
CA THR A 90 -20.76 -8.65 -4.34
C THR A 90 -20.62 -7.51 -5.36
N GLU A 91 -21.72 -6.85 -5.70
CA GLU A 91 -21.76 -5.67 -6.56
C GLU A 91 -20.86 -4.53 -6.05
N HIS A 92 -20.80 -4.31 -4.74
CA HIS A 92 -19.95 -3.27 -4.15
C HIS A 92 -18.46 -3.60 -4.29
N SER A 93 -18.09 -4.87 -4.09
CA SER A 93 -16.71 -5.33 -4.27
C SER A 93 -16.27 -5.21 -5.73
N ASN A 94 -17.14 -5.58 -6.68
CA ASN A 94 -16.87 -5.44 -8.10
C ASN A 94 -16.73 -3.98 -8.53
N SER A 95 -17.61 -3.10 -8.04
CA SER A 95 -17.52 -1.67 -8.31
C SER A 95 -16.22 -1.07 -7.77
N VAL A 96 -15.84 -1.39 -6.53
CA VAL A 96 -14.57 -0.91 -5.96
C VAL A 96 -13.38 -1.44 -6.76
N PHE A 97 -13.37 -2.71 -7.14
CA PHE A 97 -12.32 -3.29 -7.97
C PHE A 97 -12.18 -2.56 -9.31
N LEU A 98 -13.28 -2.36 -10.04
CA LEU A 98 -13.26 -1.67 -11.32
C LEU A 98 -12.88 -0.19 -11.19
N SER A 99 -13.34 0.49 -10.13
CA SER A 99 -12.92 1.87 -9.84
C SER A 99 -11.43 1.97 -9.53
N SER A 100 -10.91 1.04 -8.73
CA SER A 100 -9.47 0.95 -8.40
C SER A 100 -8.64 0.78 -9.67
N LEU A 101 -9.04 -0.15 -10.54
CA LEU A 101 -8.38 -0.40 -11.82
C LEU A 101 -8.47 0.80 -12.78
N CYS A 102 -9.60 1.49 -12.78
CA CYS A 102 -9.79 2.72 -13.57
C CYS A 102 -8.87 3.84 -13.11
N PHE A 103 -8.75 4.07 -11.79
CA PHE A 103 -7.81 5.05 -11.25
C PHE A 103 -6.36 4.65 -11.54
N ALA A 104 -6.00 3.37 -11.37
CA ALA A 104 -4.68 2.87 -11.71
C ALA A 104 -4.35 3.14 -13.19
N ALA A 105 -5.27 2.83 -14.12
CA ALA A 105 -5.09 3.09 -15.55
C ALA A 105 -4.99 4.59 -15.87
N LEU A 106 -5.81 5.42 -15.22
CA LEU A 106 -5.78 6.87 -15.39
C LEU A 106 -4.43 7.45 -14.95
N PHE A 107 -4.00 7.15 -13.73
CA PHE A 107 -2.74 7.65 -13.20
C PHE A 107 -1.52 7.05 -13.91
N PHE A 108 -1.57 5.79 -14.32
CA PHE A 108 -0.56 5.18 -15.18
C PHE A 108 -0.40 5.97 -16.48
N GLY A 109 -1.51 6.30 -17.16
CA GLY A 109 -1.49 7.13 -18.36
C GLY A 109 -0.89 8.52 -18.09
N LEU A 110 -1.33 9.18 -17.02
CA LEU A 110 -0.82 10.50 -16.64
C LEU A 110 0.68 10.48 -16.34
N ILE A 111 1.16 9.47 -15.61
CA ILE A 111 2.59 9.31 -15.32
C ILE A 111 3.36 9.06 -16.61
N GLN A 112 2.84 8.22 -17.53
CA GLN A 112 3.55 7.94 -18.77
C GLN A 112 3.71 9.15 -19.68
N LEU A 113 2.69 10.01 -19.73
CA LEU A 113 2.75 11.26 -20.49
C LEU A 113 3.62 12.32 -19.79
N SER A 114 3.58 12.39 -18.45
CA SER A 114 4.31 13.41 -17.68
C SER A 114 5.77 13.06 -17.39
N ALA A 115 6.14 11.77 -17.38
CA ALA A 115 7.49 11.28 -17.09
C ALA A 115 8.63 12.03 -17.83
N PRO A 116 8.58 12.26 -19.16
CA PRO A 116 9.64 13.01 -19.84
C PRO A 116 9.73 14.47 -19.36
N TYR A 117 8.60 15.14 -19.10
CA TYR A 117 8.59 16.51 -18.61
C TYR A 117 9.16 16.61 -17.20
N ILE A 118 8.82 15.63 -16.36
CA ILE A 118 9.33 15.51 -15.00
C ILE A 118 10.84 15.27 -15.03
N ALA A 119 11.33 14.35 -15.87
CA ALA A 119 12.77 14.09 -15.99
C ALA A 119 13.58 15.33 -16.42
N VAL A 120 13.04 16.15 -17.32
CA VAL A 120 13.66 17.42 -17.72
C VAL A 120 13.63 18.43 -16.58
N LEU A 121 12.53 18.52 -15.83
CA LEU A 121 12.41 19.46 -14.69
C LEU A 121 13.44 19.18 -13.59
N PHE A 122 13.77 17.90 -13.38
CA PHE A 122 14.71 17.46 -12.36
C PHE A 122 16.14 17.27 -12.87
N ASP A 123 16.39 17.46 -14.17
CA ASP A 123 17.69 17.25 -14.82
C ASP A 123 18.26 15.82 -14.62
N VAL A 124 17.37 14.82 -14.56
CA VAL A 124 17.73 13.40 -14.39
C VAL A 124 17.08 12.57 -15.50
N PRO A 125 17.77 12.34 -16.64
CA PRO A 125 17.22 11.58 -17.76
C PRO A 125 16.74 10.15 -17.45
N PRO A 126 17.44 9.36 -16.59
CA PRO A 126 16.99 8.02 -16.21
C PRO A 126 15.64 7.99 -15.48
N LEU A 127 15.20 9.13 -14.93
CA LEU A 127 13.95 9.24 -14.17
C LEU A 127 12.72 8.86 -15.01
N VAL A 128 12.78 9.04 -16.33
CA VAL A 128 11.69 8.64 -17.23
C VAL A 128 11.39 7.15 -17.03
N ASP A 129 12.41 6.30 -17.21
CA ASP A 129 12.23 4.86 -17.20
C ASP A 129 11.81 4.34 -15.82
N TYR A 130 12.35 4.93 -14.76
CA TYR A 130 11.93 4.61 -13.40
C TYR A 130 10.45 4.92 -13.15
N LEU A 131 9.97 6.11 -13.55
CA LEU A 131 8.54 6.46 -13.44
C LEU A 131 7.65 5.53 -14.27
N ARG A 132 8.10 5.21 -15.50
CA ARG A 132 7.36 4.30 -16.39
C ARG A 132 7.15 2.93 -15.73
N VAL A 133 8.21 2.35 -15.19
CA VAL A 133 8.17 1.01 -14.60
C VAL A 133 7.43 1.04 -13.27
N MET A 134 7.71 2.01 -12.39
CA MET A 134 7.07 2.07 -11.09
C MET A 134 5.57 2.34 -11.18
N SER A 135 5.10 3.05 -12.20
CA SER A 135 3.66 3.23 -12.41
C SER A 135 2.88 1.92 -12.58
N LEU A 136 3.55 0.78 -12.85
CA LEU A 136 2.92 -0.54 -12.88
C LEU A 136 2.48 -1.03 -11.50
N VAL A 137 3.10 -0.54 -10.41
CA VAL A 137 2.70 -0.86 -9.02
C VAL A 137 1.25 -0.48 -8.76
N LEU A 138 0.74 0.58 -9.41
CA LEU A 138 -0.67 1.01 -9.28
C LEU A 138 -1.66 -0.10 -9.65
N PHE A 139 -1.33 -0.93 -10.64
CA PHE A 139 -2.16 -2.07 -11.01
C PHE A 139 -2.08 -3.18 -9.97
N MET A 140 -0.89 -3.45 -9.43
CA MET A 140 -0.71 -4.44 -8.36
C MET A 140 -1.49 -4.05 -7.10
N GLY A 141 -1.44 -2.77 -6.73
CA GLY A 141 -2.24 -2.20 -5.63
C GLY A 141 -3.74 -2.32 -5.88
N ALA A 142 -4.21 -1.96 -7.08
CA ALA A 142 -5.63 -2.10 -7.44
C ALA A 142 -6.11 -3.57 -7.41
N LEU A 143 -5.26 -4.53 -7.82
CA LEU A 143 -5.57 -5.96 -7.79
C LEU A 143 -5.61 -6.53 -6.37
N SER A 144 -4.72 -6.06 -5.49
CA SER A 144 -4.62 -6.55 -4.11
C SER A 144 -5.61 -5.86 -3.16
N ALA A 145 -6.13 -4.69 -3.54
CA ALA A 145 -7.00 -3.86 -2.70
C ALA A 145 -8.22 -4.63 -2.17
N VAL A 146 -9.10 -5.10 -3.06
CA VAL A 146 -10.36 -5.75 -2.65
C VAL A 146 -10.12 -7.01 -1.79
N PRO A 147 -9.22 -7.95 -2.16
CA PRO A 147 -8.87 -9.07 -1.29
C PRO A 147 -8.38 -8.64 0.09
N ALA A 148 -7.50 -7.63 0.17
CA ALA A 148 -6.97 -7.12 1.43
C ALA A 148 -8.08 -6.51 2.31
N ALA A 149 -8.97 -5.69 1.72
CA ALA A 149 -10.11 -5.12 2.45
C ALA A 149 -11.08 -6.20 2.95
N LEU A 150 -11.31 -7.26 2.17
CA LEU A 150 -12.13 -8.38 2.61
C LEU A 150 -11.47 -9.14 3.78
N LEU A 151 -10.17 -9.43 3.72
CA LEU A 151 -9.45 -10.05 4.83
C LEU A 151 -9.52 -9.19 6.10
N GLN A 152 -9.29 -7.88 5.96
CA GLN A 152 -9.34 -6.92 7.06
C GLN A 152 -10.74 -6.85 7.68
N ARG A 153 -11.79 -6.82 6.87
CA ARG A 153 -13.19 -6.85 7.32
C ARG A 153 -13.50 -8.11 8.13
N HIS A 154 -12.96 -9.27 7.72
CA HIS A 154 -13.14 -10.53 8.44
C HIS A 154 -12.17 -10.71 9.62
N MET A 155 -11.38 -9.68 9.96
CA MET A 155 -10.36 -9.69 11.01
C MET A 155 -9.27 -10.77 10.79
N GLN A 156 -9.04 -11.15 9.54
CA GLN A 156 -8.04 -12.13 9.09
C GLN A 156 -6.67 -11.47 8.88
N PHE A 157 -6.18 -10.79 9.92
CA PHE A 157 -4.92 -10.04 9.88
C PHE A 157 -3.68 -10.93 9.83
N ARG A 158 -3.80 -12.20 10.22
CA ARG A 158 -2.70 -13.16 10.12
C ARG A 158 -2.35 -13.41 8.66
N GLU A 159 -3.35 -13.56 7.81
CA GLU A 159 -3.23 -13.81 6.39
C GLU A 159 -2.60 -12.59 5.69
N ILE A 160 -3.07 -11.38 6.01
CA ILE A 160 -2.46 -10.11 5.57
C ILE A 160 -0.98 -10.06 5.98
N THR A 161 -0.69 -10.35 7.26
CA THR A 161 0.68 -10.33 7.78
C THR A 161 1.57 -11.32 7.06
N ILE A 162 1.11 -12.53 6.75
CA ILE A 162 1.92 -13.52 6.01
C ILE A 162 2.27 -12.99 4.61
N VAL A 163 1.30 -12.40 3.90
CA VAL A 163 1.53 -11.82 2.58
C VAL A 163 2.53 -10.67 2.65
N ASP A 164 2.36 -9.73 3.59
CA ASP A 164 3.26 -8.61 3.80
C ASP A 164 4.69 -9.07 4.09
N VAL A 165 4.85 -10.02 5.02
CA VAL A 165 6.16 -10.55 5.44
C VAL A 165 6.87 -11.23 4.28
N VAL A 166 6.16 -12.03 3.48
CA VAL A 166 6.72 -12.64 2.27
C VAL A 166 7.11 -11.56 1.27
N GLY A 167 6.26 -10.55 1.07
CA GLY A 167 6.55 -9.39 0.22
C GLY A 167 7.83 -8.67 0.65
N TYR A 168 7.97 -8.33 1.93
CA TYR A 168 9.15 -7.65 2.46
C TYR A 168 10.44 -8.46 2.29
N ILE A 169 10.39 -9.78 2.48
CA ILE A 169 11.56 -10.65 2.30
C ILE A 169 11.92 -10.77 0.82
N VAL A 170 10.93 -11.00 -0.05
CA VAL A 170 11.16 -11.11 -1.50
C VAL A 170 11.69 -9.79 -2.05
N GLY A 171 11.05 -8.66 -1.72
CA GLY A 171 11.48 -7.33 -2.12
C GLY A 171 12.90 -7.02 -1.64
N ALA A 172 13.23 -7.30 -0.38
CA ALA A 172 14.59 -7.12 0.14
C ALA A 172 15.62 -7.98 -0.62
N ILE A 173 15.32 -9.26 -0.90
CA ILE A 173 16.23 -10.15 -1.64
C ILE A 173 16.42 -9.64 -3.07
N VAL A 174 15.34 -9.28 -3.77
CA VAL A 174 15.39 -8.78 -5.14
C VAL A 174 16.12 -7.45 -5.20
N GLY A 175 15.78 -6.51 -4.32
CA GLY A 175 16.40 -5.19 -4.22
C GLY A 175 17.90 -5.26 -3.92
N VAL A 176 18.31 -6.06 -2.94
CA VAL A 176 19.74 -6.25 -2.61
C VAL A 176 20.48 -6.94 -3.75
N SER A 177 19.87 -7.94 -4.41
CA SER A 177 20.48 -8.60 -5.57
C SER A 177 20.67 -7.61 -6.73
N CYS A 178 19.66 -6.79 -7.03
CA CYS A 178 19.75 -5.73 -8.01
C CYS A 178 20.77 -4.65 -7.62
N ALA A 179 20.91 -4.31 -6.34
CA ALA A 179 21.91 -3.35 -5.86
C ALA A 179 23.33 -3.84 -6.14
N ILE A 180 23.59 -5.14 -5.96
CA ILE A 180 24.90 -5.75 -6.22
C ILE A 180 25.20 -5.75 -7.74
N LEU A 181 24.19 -5.96 -8.59
CA LEU A 181 24.38 -6.09 -10.04
C LEU A 181 24.40 -4.75 -10.79
N PHE A 182 23.44 -3.86 -10.50
CA PHE A 182 23.23 -2.63 -11.26
C PHE A 182 23.88 -1.40 -10.61
N GLN A 183 24.06 -1.41 -9.29
CA GLN A 183 24.67 -0.31 -8.51
C GLN A 183 24.05 1.08 -8.79
N ASN A 184 22.74 1.14 -9.04
CA ASN A 184 22.00 2.36 -9.33
C ASN A 184 20.57 2.28 -8.76
N ALA A 185 19.79 3.35 -8.93
CA ALA A 185 18.41 3.45 -8.45
C ALA A 185 17.45 2.32 -8.91
N TRP A 186 17.76 1.52 -9.95
CA TRP A 186 16.97 0.33 -10.29
C TRP A 186 16.87 -0.67 -9.14
N ALA A 187 17.84 -0.71 -8.23
CA ALA A 187 17.80 -1.55 -7.06
C ALA A 187 16.68 -1.16 -6.09
N LEU A 188 16.45 0.15 -5.93
CA LEU A 188 15.38 0.68 -5.09
C LEU A 188 14.03 0.48 -5.78
N VAL A 189 13.97 0.69 -7.09
CA VAL A 189 12.77 0.42 -7.91
C VAL A 189 12.38 -1.06 -7.91
N ALA A 190 13.34 -1.98 -7.92
CA ALA A 190 13.06 -3.42 -7.92
C ALA A 190 12.70 -3.99 -6.54
N MET A 191 12.98 -3.25 -5.47
CA MET A 191 12.62 -3.62 -4.10
C MET A 191 11.13 -3.35 -3.80
N GLU A 192 10.56 -2.36 -4.48
CA GLU A 192 9.17 -1.89 -4.36
C GLU A 192 8.18 -2.81 -5.09
#